data_AF-A0AA47MR44-F1
#
_entry.id   AF-A0AA47MR44-F1
#
_cell.length_a   1.000
_cell.length_b   1.000
_cell.length_c   1.000
_cell.angle_alpha   90.00
_cell.angle_beta   90.00
_cell.angle_gamma   90.00
#
_symmetry.space_group_name_H-M   'P 1'
#
loop_
_entity.id
_entity.type
_entity.pdbx_description
1 polymer ?
#
loop_
_entity_poly.entity_id
_entity_poly.type
_entity_poly.pdbx_seq_one_letter_code
_entity_poly.pdbx_strand_id
1 'polypeptide(L)'
;MAKLIEGLKADVLEVKKMFNETLEASMSRPSADTRLTPAARWVRGCQACREAQVGDTCRHCYRCGQEGHLSRGCRQNRSVPGNGRGLLSRDPQ
;
A
#
# COMPACT_ATOMS: atom_id res chain seq x y z
N MET A 1 48.67 21.62 0.22
CA MET A 1 47.75 21.44 -0.91
C MET A 1 47.12 20.04 -0.95
N ALA A 2 47.90 18.95 -1.00
CA ALA A 2 47.35 17.57 -1.05
C ALA A 2 46.42 17.21 0.12
N LYS A 3 46.82 17.51 1.36
CA LYS A 3 46.00 17.26 2.57
C LYS A 3 44.66 18.01 2.59
N LEU A 4 44.60 19.17 1.93
CA LEU A 4 43.38 19.97 1.82
C LEU A 4 42.40 19.33 0.82
N ILE A 5 42.93 18.81 -0.28
CA ILE A 5 42.17 18.09 -1.31
C ILE A 5 41.64 16.77 -0.76
N GLU A 6 42.44 16.06 0.03
CA GLU A 6 42.03 14.82 0.70
C GLU A 6 40.93 15.06 1.73
N GLY A 7 41.03 16.13 2.52
CA GLY A 7 39.97 16.55 3.45
C GLY A 7 38.66 16.87 2.71
N LEU A 8 38.73 17.69 1.65
CA LEU A 8 37.54 18.05 0.86
C LEU A 8 36.89 16.82 0.19
N LYS A 9 37.69 15.85 -0.24
CA LYS A 9 37.18 14.59 -0.80
C LYS A 9 36.46 13.76 0.24
N ALA A 10 36.94 13.72 1.48
CA ALA A 10 36.28 13.04 2.58
C ALA A 10 34.92 13.69 2.89
N ASP A 11 34.87 15.02 3.01
CA ASP A 11 33.64 15.77 3.29
C ASP A 11 32.59 15.58 2.18
N VAL A 12 33.01 15.59 0.91
CA VAL A 12 32.10 15.36 -0.23
C VAL A 12 31.54 13.93 -0.24
N LEU A 13 32.34 12.94 0.17
CA LEU A 13 31.87 11.56 0.29
C LEU A 13 30.86 11.41 1.43
N GLU A 14 31.05 12.13 2.53
CA GLU A 14 30.11 12.15 3.66
C GLU A 14 28.76 12.76 3.26
N VAL A 15 28.77 13.91 2.59
CA VAL A 15 27.54 14.54 2.07
C VAL A 15 26.83 13.64 1.06
N LYS A 16 27.58 12.96 0.19
CA LYS A 16 27.02 11.99 -0.78
C LYS A 16 26.34 10.82 -0.08
N LYS A 17 26.92 10.32 1.02
CA LYS A 17 26.33 9.26 1.82
C LYS A 17 25.01 9.71 2.46
N MET A 18 25.01 10.87 3.11
CA MET A 18 23.80 11.44 3.72
C MET A 18 22.68 11.65 2.69
N PHE A 19 23.02 12.12 1.48
CA PHE A 19 22.05 12.34 0.42
C PHE A 19 21.44 11.02 -0.08
N ASN A 20 22.27 10.01 -0.33
CA ASN A 20 21.78 8.69 -0.74
C ASN A 20 20.93 8.03 0.34
N GLU A 21 21.33 8.08 1.61
CA GLU A 21 20.54 7.54 2.72
C GLU A 21 19.18 8.24 2.84
N THR A 22 19.14 9.57 2.65
CA THR A 22 17.90 10.35 2.67
C THR A 22 17.02 10.02 1.46
N LEU A 23 17.61 9.86 0.27
CA LEU A 23 16.90 9.43 -0.92
C LEU A 23 16.33 8.01 -0.74
N GLU A 24 17.11 7.06 -0.25
CA GLU A 24 16.68 5.70 0.01
C GLU A 24 15.58 5.66 1.06
N ALA A 25 15.68 6.45 2.14
CA ALA A 25 14.63 6.59 3.14
C ALA A 25 13.34 7.22 2.57
N SER A 26 13.46 8.13 1.58
CA SER A 26 12.31 8.73 0.89
C SER A 26 11.64 7.76 -0.09
N MET A 27 12.40 6.89 -0.75
CA MET A 27 11.88 5.91 -1.73
C MET A 27 11.38 4.61 -1.08
N SER A 28 11.86 4.28 0.13
CA SER A 28 11.44 3.09 0.88
C SER A 28 10.10 3.26 1.59
N ARG A 29 9.55 4.47 1.62
CA ARG A 29 8.13 4.66 1.92
C ARG A 29 7.34 4.30 0.67
N PRO A 30 6.59 3.19 0.62
CA PRO A 30 5.57 3.07 -0.40
C PRO A 30 4.58 4.20 -0.11
N SER A 31 4.66 5.27 -0.88
CA SER A 31 3.57 6.25 -0.94
C SER A 31 2.32 5.42 -1.16
N ALA A 32 1.46 5.34 -0.14
CA ALA A 32 0.16 4.68 -0.19
C ALA A 32 -0.82 5.49 -1.05
N ASP A 33 -0.32 6.01 -2.18
CA ASP A 33 -1.08 6.54 -3.29
C ASP A 33 -0.96 5.57 -4.46
N THR A 34 -1.55 4.39 -4.26
CA THR A 34 -1.72 3.36 -5.27
C THR A 34 -2.84 3.74 -6.27
N ARG A 35 -2.98 5.03 -6.64
CA ARG A 35 -4.08 5.48 -7.53
C ARG A 35 -3.66 5.89 -8.94
N LEU A 36 -2.38 5.81 -9.32
CA LEU A 36 -1.95 6.37 -10.61
C LEU A 36 -1.03 5.48 -11.48
N THR A 37 -0.87 4.18 -11.21
CA THR A 37 -0.26 3.26 -12.18
C THR A 37 -1.30 2.25 -12.74
N PRO A 38 -1.41 2.09 -14.07
CA PRO A 38 -2.30 1.09 -14.68
C PRO A 38 -1.97 -0.36 -14.26
N ALA A 39 -0.73 -0.61 -13.83
CA ALA A 39 -0.24 -1.91 -13.37
C ALA A 39 -0.64 -2.24 -11.92
N ALA A 40 -1.09 -1.28 -11.13
CA ALA A 40 -1.64 -1.51 -9.78
C ALA A 40 -3.17 -1.68 -9.80
N ARG A 41 -3.73 -2.21 -10.89
CA ARG A 41 -5.11 -2.70 -10.92
C ARG A 41 -5.20 -3.89 -9.96
N TRP A 42 -5.52 -3.62 -8.71
CA TRP A 42 -5.83 -4.66 -7.72
C TRP A 42 -6.85 -5.61 -8.33
N VAL A 43 -6.40 -6.82 -8.65
CA VAL A 43 -7.21 -7.86 -9.28
C VAL A 43 -8.48 -8.03 -8.45
N ARG A 44 -9.64 -7.79 -9.07
CA ARG A 44 -10.95 -7.83 -8.40
C ARG A 44 -11.22 -9.27 -7.96
N GLY A 45 -11.19 -9.50 -6.65
CA GLY A 45 -11.34 -10.84 -6.10
C GLY A 45 -11.19 -10.88 -4.58
N CYS A 46 -11.53 -12.02 -3.97
CA CYS A 46 -11.19 -12.30 -2.57
C CYS A 46 -9.67 -12.48 -2.43
N GLN A 47 -9.17 -12.51 -1.20
CA GLN A 47 -7.72 -12.63 -0.94
C GLN A 47 -7.10 -13.85 -1.65
N ALA A 48 -7.78 -14.99 -1.60
CA ALA A 48 -7.36 -16.20 -2.32
C ALA A 48 -7.33 -16.00 -3.86
N CYS A 49 -8.34 -15.36 -4.45
CA CYS A 49 -8.36 -15.07 -5.88
C CYS A 49 -7.23 -14.12 -6.31
N ARG A 50 -6.82 -13.19 -5.44
CA ARG A 50 -5.71 -12.28 -5.71
C ARG A 50 -4.37 -13.02 -5.74
N GLU A 51 -4.17 -13.94 -4.81
CA GLU A 51 -2.97 -14.78 -4.75
C GLU A 51 -2.90 -15.75 -5.93
N ALA A 52 -4.05 -16.30 -6.34
CA ALA A 52 -4.16 -17.21 -7.48
C ALA A 52 -4.14 -16.51 -8.86
N GLN A 53 -4.05 -15.17 -8.91
CA GLN A 53 -4.12 -14.37 -10.15
C GLN A 53 -5.37 -14.65 -11.02
N VAL A 54 -6.47 -15.11 -10.41
CA VAL A 54 -7.73 -15.36 -11.10
C VAL A 54 -8.50 -14.04 -11.18
N GLY A 55 -8.16 -13.24 -12.20
CA GLY A 55 -8.74 -11.93 -12.45
C GLY A 55 -10.08 -11.96 -13.15
N ASP A 56 -10.99 -11.12 -12.65
CA ASP A 56 -12.35 -10.82 -13.14
C ASP A 56 -13.40 -11.95 -13.06
N THR A 57 -13.00 -13.22 -12.88
CA THR A 57 -13.95 -14.34 -12.71
C THR A 57 -14.22 -14.74 -11.25
N CYS A 58 -13.66 -14.02 -10.27
CA CYS A 58 -13.82 -14.35 -8.87
C CYS A 58 -15.27 -14.15 -8.39
N ARG A 59 -16.02 -15.25 -8.32
CA ARG A 59 -17.40 -15.35 -7.79
C ARG A 59 -17.47 -15.65 -6.29
N HIS A 60 -16.31 -15.64 -5.63
CA HIS A 60 -16.17 -15.82 -4.20
C HIS A 60 -16.49 -14.53 -3.45
N CYS A 61 -16.96 -14.67 -2.22
CA CYS A 61 -17.20 -13.57 -1.31
C CYS A 61 -15.90 -12.83 -0.99
N TYR A 62 -15.85 -11.52 -1.23
CA TYR A 62 -14.64 -10.73 -0.94
C TYR A 62 -14.38 -10.56 0.57
N ARG A 63 -15.31 -10.98 1.43
CA ARG A 63 -15.20 -10.88 2.88
C ARG A 63 -14.69 -12.17 3.52
N CYS A 64 -15.20 -13.32 3.10
CA CYS A 64 -14.84 -14.62 3.70
C CYS A 64 -14.18 -15.62 2.74
N GLY A 65 -14.07 -15.29 1.45
CA GLY A 65 -13.46 -16.16 0.44
C GLY A 65 -14.33 -17.33 -0.03
N GLN A 66 -15.53 -17.52 0.53
CA GLN A 66 -16.43 -18.62 0.16
C GLN A 66 -17.17 -18.39 -1.16
N GLU A 67 -17.43 -19.44 -1.92
CA GLU A 67 -18.24 -19.39 -3.15
C GLU A 67 -19.76 -19.32 -2.86
N GLY A 68 -20.55 -19.09 -3.91
CA GLY A 68 -22.02 -19.05 -3.83
C GLY A 68 -22.62 -17.72 -3.35
N HIS A 69 -21.82 -16.78 -2.83
CA HIS A 69 -22.28 -15.45 -2.49
C HIS A 69 -21.17 -14.39 -2.64
N LEU A 70 -21.56 -13.14 -2.89
CA LEU A 70 -20.66 -11.98 -2.85
C LEU A 70 -20.71 -11.32 -1.46
N SER A 71 -19.89 -10.28 -1.23
CA SER A 71 -19.87 -9.54 0.06
C SER A 71 -21.25 -9.05 0.54
N ARG A 72 -22.20 -8.87 -0.39
CA ARG A 72 -23.58 -8.48 -0.10
C ARG A 72 -24.42 -9.61 0.52
N GLY A 73 -24.11 -10.87 0.20
CA GLY A 73 -24.78 -12.07 0.71
C GLY A 73 -23.99 -12.79 1.80
N CYS A 74 -22.91 -12.18 2.32
CA CYS A 74 -22.09 -12.79 3.36
C CYS A 74 -22.90 -12.91 4.66
N ARG A 75 -23.15 -14.16 5.07
CA ARG A 75 -23.82 -14.47 6.34
C ARG A 75 -22.88 -14.49 7.53
N GLN A 76 -21.57 -14.48 7.29
CA GLN A 76 -20.59 -14.30 8.35
C GLN A 76 -20.75 -12.90 8.92
N ASN A 77 -20.93 -12.88 10.24
CA ASN A 77 -21.40 -11.75 11.04
C ASN A 77 -20.86 -10.40 10.54
N ARG A 78 -21.71 -9.36 10.55
CA ARG A 78 -21.31 -7.96 10.30
C ARG A 78 -20.44 -7.42 11.45
N SER A 79 -19.42 -8.17 11.83
CA SER A 79 -18.37 -7.75 12.76
C SER A 79 -17.23 -7.14 11.97
N VAL A 80 -17.52 -6.14 11.14
CA VAL A 80 -16.50 -5.16 10.78
C VAL A 80 -17.11 -3.79 11.02
N PRO A 81 -16.52 -2.98 11.92
CA PRO A 81 -16.92 -1.59 12.08
C PRO A 81 -16.89 -0.93 10.70
N GLY A 82 -17.91 -0.14 10.40
CA GLY A 82 -18.03 0.56 9.13
C GLY A 82 -16.73 1.28 8.76
N ASN A 83 -16.55 1.45 7.46
CA ASN A 83 -15.45 2.17 6.82
C ASN A 83 -14.84 3.27 7.71
N GLY A 84 -13.75 2.96 8.42
CA GLY A 84 -13.00 3.90 9.26
C GLY A 84 -12.21 4.95 8.47
N ARG A 85 -12.68 5.30 7.27
CA ARG A 85 -12.20 6.45 6.51
C ARG A 85 -13.23 7.56 6.67
N GLY A 86 -13.17 8.21 7.82
CA GLY A 86 -13.68 9.57 8.05
C GLY A 86 -15.09 9.86 7.58
N LEU A 87 -16.09 9.20 8.15
CA LEU A 87 -17.41 9.81 8.23
C LEU A 87 -17.44 10.61 9.53
N LEU A 88 -17.35 11.94 9.41
CA LEU A 88 -17.72 12.84 10.50
C LEU A 88 -19.05 12.35 11.07
N SER A 89 -19.05 12.19 12.40
CA SER A 89 -20.17 11.72 13.19
C SER A 89 -21.48 12.29 12.65
N ARG A 90 -22.35 11.40 12.19
CA ARG A 90 -23.68 11.78 11.76
C ARG A 90 -24.45 12.15 13.03
N ASP A 91 -24.68 13.45 13.20
CA ASP A 91 -25.37 14.07 14.34
C ASP A 91 -26.64 13.29 14.74
N PRO A 92 -26.79 12.91 16.01
CA PRO A 92 -28.07 12.46 16.56
C PRO A 92 -28.89 13.69 17.04
N GLN A 93 -30.06 13.89 16.44
CA GLN A 93 -31.19 14.59 17.07
C GLN A 93 -32.01 13.58 17.84
#